data_AF-A0A197JP69-F1
#
_entry.id   AF-A0A197JP69-F1
#
_cell.length_a   1.000
_cell.length_b   1.000
_cell.length_c   1.000
_cell.angle_alpha   90.00
_cell.angle_beta   90.00
_cell.angle_gamma   90.00
#
_symmetry.space_group_name_H-M   'P 1'
#
loop_
_entity.id
_entity.type
_entity.pdbx_description
1 polymer ?
#
loop_
_entity_poly.entity_id
_entity_poly.type
_entity_poly.pdbx_seq_one_letter_code
_entity_poly.pdbx_strand_id
1 'polypeptide(L)' 'YHKNTLETFVRSEHWETLMRRIGQPAMVYLLTQTSIFAALPNNCYCQITGPAI' A
#
# COMPACT_ATOMS: atom_id res chain seq x y z
N TYR A 1 17.29 11.96 -6.77
CA TYR A 1 16.24 11.75 -5.75
C TYR A 1 15.16 10.87 -6.35
N HIS A 2 15.18 9.56 -6.08
CA HIS A 2 14.06 8.69 -6.43
C HIS A 2 13.01 8.84 -5.33
N LYS A 3 11.88 9.49 -5.65
CA LYS A 3 10.72 9.52 -4.77
C LYS A 3 10.23 8.08 -4.63
N ASN A 4 10.33 7.50 -3.44
CA ASN A 4 9.85 6.14 -3.23
C ASN A 4 8.32 6.17 -3.29
N THR A 5 7.74 5.63 -4.37
CA THR A 5 6.28 5.55 -4.58
C THR A 5 5.60 4.90 -3.38
N LEU A 6 6.28 3.95 -2.74
CA LEU A 6 5.85 3.30 -1.51
C LEU A 6 5.74 4.26 -0.34
N GLU A 7 6.76 5.06 -0.13
CA GLU A 7 6.77 6.03 0.95
C GLU A 7 5.66 7.07 0.76
N THR A 8 5.42 7.49 -0.48
CA THR A 8 4.32 8.42 -0.79
C THR A 8 2.95 7.80 -0.52
N PHE A 9 2.77 6.52 -0.84
CA PHE A 9 1.51 5.80 -0.62
C PHE A 9 1.24 5.53 0.86
N VAL A 10 2.24 5.05 1.61
CA VAL A 10 2.12 4.75 3.04
C VAL A 10 1.93 6.01 3.88
N ARG A 11 2.43 7.16 3.42
CA ARG A 11 2.19 8.46 4.07
C ARG A 11 0.86 9.12 3.66
N SER A 12 0.07 8.49 2.81
CA SER A 12 -1.23 9.06 2.41
C SER A 12 -2.26 8.95 3.54
N GLU A 13 -3.17 9.91 3.60
CA GLU A 13 -4.29 9.91 4.56
C GLU A 13 -5.17 8.65 4.44
N HIS A 14 -5.30 8.11 3.23
CA HIS A 14 -6.02 6.88 2.96
C HIS A 14 -5.39 5.69 3.67
N TRP A 15 -4.06 5.59 3.64
CA TRP A 15 -3.32 4.53 4.32
C TRP A 15 -3.41 4.66 5.84
N GLU A 16 -3.31 5.88 6.36
CA GLU A 16 -3.48 6.14 7.79
C GLU A 16 -4.90 5.80 8.26
N THR A 17 -5.92 6.16 7.48
CA THR A 17 -7.32 5.83 7.76
C THR A 17 -7.53 4.32 7.76
N LEU A 18 -6.95 3.59 6.80
CA LEU A 18 -7.00 2.13 6.76
C LEU A 18 -6.35 1.54 8.02
N MET A 19 -5.14 1.98 8.36
CA MET A 19 -4.40 1.55 9.55
C MET A 19 -5.20 1.74 10.84
N ARG A 20 -5.84 2.90 11.02
CA ARG A 20 -6.69 3.18 12.20
C ARG A 20 -7.92 2.28 12.28
N ARG A 21 -8.47 1.84 11.14
CA ARG A 21 -9.68 1.00 11.09
C ARG A 21 -9.39 -0.47 11.35
N ILE A 22 -8.32 -1.02 10.75
CA ILE A 22 -8.02 -2.46 10.82
C ILE A 22 -7.04 -2.81 11.93
N GLY A 23 -6.32 -1.80 12.45
CA GLY A 23 -5.31 -1.97 13.47
C GLY A 23 -4.01 -2.60 12.93
N GLN A 24 -2.99 -2.57 13.79
CA GLN A 24 -1.65 -3.02 13.44
C GLN A 24 -1.57 -4.52 13.05
N PRO A 25 -2.21 -5.47 13.76
CA PRO A 25 -2.08 -6.90 13.41
C PRO A 25 -2.59 -7.23 12.00
N ALA A 26 -3.74 -6.67 11.62
CA ALA A 26 -4.30 -6.86 10.28
C ALA A 26 -3.45 -6.18 9.22
N MET A 27 -2.90 -4.99 9.51
CA MET A 27 -1.99 -4.32 8.57
C MET A 27 -0.72 -5.13 8.31
N VAL A 28 -0.13 -5.72 9.36
CA VAL A 28 1.05 -6.60 9.21
C VAL A 28 0.70 -7.81 8.34
N TYR A 29 -0.46 -8.43 8.55
CA TYR A 29 -0.92 -9.52 7.69
C TYR A 29 -1.05 -9.07 6.23
N LEU A 30 -1.70 -7.93 5.95
CA LEU A 30 -1.82 -7.41 4.58
C LEU A 30 -0.47 -7.17 3.92
N LEU A 31 0.48 -6.56 4.63
CA LEU A 31 1.80 -6.25 4.10
C LEU A 31 2.69 -7.49 3.86
N THR A 32 2.42 -8.60 4.55
CA THR A 32 3.30 -9.79 4.50
C THR A 32 2.70 -10.97 3.75
N GLN A 33 1.37 -11.09 3.73
CA GLN A 33 0.64 -12.24 3.17
C GLN A 33 -0.21 -11.87 1.95
N THR A 34 -0.31 -10.59 1.60
CA THR A 34 -1.10 -10.13 0.45
C THR A 34 -0.30 -9.18 -0.43
N SER A 35 -0.80 -8.95 -1.64
CA SER A 35 -0.27 -7.93 -2.53
C SER A 35 -1.29 -6.81 -2.72
N ILE A 36 -0.85 -5.58 -2.47
CA ILE A 36 -1.70 -4.39 -2.57
C ILE A 36 -1.33 -3.64 -3.84
N PHE A 37 -2.34 -3.30 -4.62
CA PHE A 37 -2.21 -2.58 -5.87
C PHE A 37 -2.83 -1.19 -5.75
N ALA A 38 -2.09 -0.16 -6.15
CA ALA A 38 -2.63 1.19 -6.31
C ALA A 38 -3.04 1.41 -7.77
N ALA A 39 -4.24 1.94 -7.98
CA ALA A 39 -4.69 2.36 -9.29
C ALA A 39 -3.89 3.59 -9.76
N LEU A 40 -3.44 3.54 -11.01
CA LEU A 40 -2.78 4.65 -11.69
C LEU A 40 -3.76 5.38 -12.63
N PRO A 41 -3.50 6.66 -12.96
CA PRO A 41 -4.39 7.45 -13.83
C PRO A 41 -4.59 6.87 -15.24
N ASN A 42 -3.69 6.00 -15.69
CA ASN A 42 -3.73 5.35 -17.00
C ASN A 42 -4.51 4.03 -16.99
N ASN A 43 -5.37 3.79 -15.98
CA ASN A 43 -6.13 2.55 -15.82
C ASN A 43 -5.26 1.28 -15.63
N CYS A 44 -3.99 1.47 -15.27
CA CYS A 44 -3.11 0.39 -14.82
C CYS A 44 -3.08 0.32 -13.30
N TYR A 45 -2.51 -0.76 -12.78
CA TYR A 45 -2.29 -0.94 -11.36
C TYR A 45 -0.80 -1.10 -11.09
N CYS A 46 -0.30 -0.44 -10.04
CA CYS A 46 1.06 -0.58 -9.57
C CYS A 46 1.05 -1.39 -8.28
N GLN A 47 1.80 -2.49 -8.24
CA GLN A 47 1.98 -3.23 -7.00
C GLN A 47 2.82 -2.39 -6.03
N ILE A 48 2.25 -2.16 -4.86
CA ILE A 48 2.87 -1.40 -3.79
C ILE A 48 3.55 -2.37 -2.83
N THR A 49 2.86 -3.39 -2.35
CA THR A 49 3.43 -4.33 -1.36
C THR A 49 3.16 -5.78 -1.74
N GLY A 50 3.78 -6.70 -1.00
CA GLY A 50 3.71 -8.14 -1.22
C GLY A 50 4.76 -8.67 -2.22
N PRO A 51 4.84 -9.99 -2.38
CA PRO A 51 5.69 -10.65 -3.37
C PRO A 51 5.29 -10.22 -4.79
N ALA A 52 6.26 -9.97 -5.66
CA ALA A 52 5.99 -9.65 -7.06
C ALA A 52 5.14 -10.76 -7.70
N ILE A 53 3.99 -10.38 -8.24
CA ILE A 53 3.07 -11.28 -8.97
C ILE A 53 3.26 -11.11 -10.47
#